data_AF-A0A7S0JBM3-F1
#
_entry.id   AF-A0A7S0JBM3-F1
#
_cell.length_a   1.000
_cell.length_b   1.000
_cell.length_c   1.000
_cell.angle_alpha   90.00
_cell.angle_beta   90.00
_cell.angle_gamma   90.00
#
_symmetry.space_group_name_H-M   'P 1'
#
loop_
_entity.id
_entity.type
_entity.pdbx_description
1 polymer ?
#
loop_
_entity_poly.entity_id
_entity_poly.type
_entity_poly.pdbx_seq_one_letter_code
_entity_poly.pdbx_strand_id
1 'polypeptide(L)'
;MASHLDAHQSIEEHAHALDGVQAVVAARLSSACERSLNSERLSPRTSSFHARFEVGVHEMLLGHFECALLYMNILRKGVLYISTAHLCFESPIFPPASTKLPLARVRSAERCRDPTFH
;
A
#
# COMPACT_ATOMS: atom_id res chain seq x y z
N MET A 1 -23.64 7.70 37.56
CA MET A 1 -23.18 6.30 37.32
C MET A 1 -23.53 5.78 35.91
N ALA A 2 -24.37 6.46 35.11
CA ALA A 2 -24.69 6.05 33.74
C ALA A 2 -23.60 6.37 32.68
N SER A 3 -22.81 7.44 32.87
CA SER A 3 -21.85 7.93 31.85
C SER A 3 -20.61 7.05 31.62
N HIS A 4 -20.33 6.09 32.52
CA HIS A 4 -19.18 5.19 32.35
C HIS A 4 -19.55 4.00 31.45
N LEU A 5 -20.79 3.51 31.51
CA LEU A 5 -21.25 2.37 30.68
C LEU A 5 -21.36 2.75 29.20
N ASP A 6 -21.85 3.96 28.89
CA ASP A 6 -21.94 4.48 27.51
C ASP A 6 -20.56 4.62 26.85
N ALA A 7 -19.53 5.00 27.61
CA ALA A 7 -18.18 5.16 27.09
C ALA A 7 -17.52 3.80 26.77
N HIS A 8 -17.69 2.80 27.63
CA HIS A 8 -17.18 1.45 27.37
C HIS A 8 -17.90 0.79 26.19
N GLN A 9 -19.22 0.96 26.09
CA GLN A 9 -20.01 0.48 24.95
C GLN A 9 -19.60 1.18 23.64
N SER A 10 -19.36 2.49 23.67
CA SER A 10 -18.86 3.24 22.51
C SER A 10 -17.43 2.86 22.11
N ILE A 11 -16.59 2.45 23.06
CA ILE A 11 -15.21 1.98 22.80
C ILE A 11 -15.23 0.56 22.23
N GLU A 12 -16.08 -0.33 22.75
CA GLU A 12 -16.27 -1.68 22.22
C GLU A 12 -16.87 -1.65 20.81
N GLU A 13 -17.82 -0.77 20.53
CA GLU A 13 -18.37 -0.56 19.19
C GLU A 13 -17.31 -0.02 18.23
N HIS A 14 -16.45 0.90 18.68
CA HIS A 14 -15.31 1.37 17.88
C HIS A 14 -14.27 0.27 17.65
N ALA A 15 -13.98 -0.56 18.65
CA ALA A 15 -13.06 -1.68 18.52
C ALA A 15 -13.59 -2.72 17.52
N HIS A 16 -14.89 -3.04 17.59
CA HIS A 16 -15.54 -3.91 16.61
C HIS A 16 -15.58 -3.32 15.21
N ALA A 17 -15.78 -2.01 15.08
CA ALA A 17 -15.70 -1.33 13.79
C ALA A 17 -14.27 -1.36 13.20
N LEU A 18 -13.25 -1.19 14.04
CA LEU A 18 -11.85 -1.29 13.65
C LEU A 18 -11.46 -2.72 13.25
N ASP A 19 -11.92 -3.73 14.00
CA ASP A 19 -11.74 -5.14 13.64
C ASP A 19 -12.44 -5.46 12.31
N GLY A 20 -13.63 -4.91 12.08
CA GLY A 20 -14.35 -5.04 10.81
C GLY A 20 -13.59 -4.41 9.64
N VAL A 21 -13.03 -3.21 9.83
CA VAL A 21 -12.21 -2.54 8.83
C VAL A 21 -10.91 -3.31 8.58
N GLN A 22 -10.23 -3.79 9.63
CA GLN A 22 -9.03 -4.60 9.51
C GLN A 22 -9.31 -5.93 8.81
N ALA A 23 -10.44 -6.59 9.09
CA ALA A 23 -10.85 -7.82 8.42
C ALA A 23 -11.17 -7.60 6.95
N VAL A 24 -11.84 -6.50 6.58
CA VAL A 24 -12.13 -6.16 5.18
C VAL A 24 -10.85 -5.80 4.43
N VAL A 25 -9.95 -5.04 5.05
CA VAL A 25 -8.63 -4.72 4.48
C VAL A 25 -7.81 -6.00 4.31
N ALA A 26 -7.77 -6.87 5.32
CA ALA A 26 -7.08 -8.15 5.26
C ALA A 26 -7.67 -9.09 4.20
N ALA A 27 -9.00 -9.17 4.04
CA ALA A 27 -9.65 -10.00 3.03
C ALA A 27 -9.47 -9.46 1.59
N ARG A 28 -9.47 -8.13 1.42
CA ARG A 28 -9.23 -7.47 0.13
C ARG A 28 -7.77 -7.57 -0.27
N LEU A 29 -6.87 -7.44 0.70
CA LEU A 29 -5.44 -7.67 0.51
C LEU A 29 -5.14 -9.15 0.31
N SER A 30 -5.78 -10.08 1.02
CA SER A 30 -5.56 -11.51 0.85
C SER A 30 -6.05 -11.99 -0.51
N SER A 31 -7.21 -11.55 -1.01
CA SER A 31 -7.69 -11.90 -2.36
C SER A 31 -6.92 -11.21 -3.51
N ALA A 32 -6.28 -10.07 -3.22
CA ALA A 32 -5.32 -9.43 -4.14
C ALA A 32 -3.94 -10.13 -4.08
N CYS A 33 -3.53 -10.55 -2.88
CA CYS A 33 -2.29 -11.24 -2.61
C CYS A 33 -2.36 -12.71 -3.04
N GLU A 34 -3.47 -13.43 -2.95
CA GLU A 34 -3.60 -14.84 -3.39
C GLU A 34 -3.37 -14.99 -4.89
N ARG A 35 -3.74 -13.97 -5.68
CA ARG A 35 -3.34 -13.88 -7.10
C ARG A 35 -1.85 -13.57 -7.31
N SER A 36 -1.15 -13.14 -6.27
CA SER A 36 0.28 -12.76 -6.27
C SER A 36 1.18 -13.64 -5.38
N LEU A 37 0.63 -14.53 -4.55
CA LEU A 37 1.29 -15.24 -3.44
C LEU A 37 1.79 -16.64 -3.81
N ASN A 38 1.60 -17.10 -5.04
CA ASN A 38 2.24 -18.34 -5.52
C ASN A 38 3.78 -18.25 -5.65
N SER A 39 4.43 -17.31 -4.96
CA SER A 39 5.88 -17.22 -4.88
C SER A 39 6.32 -17.00 -3.42
N GLU A 40 6.08 -18.01 -2.58
CA GLU A 40 6.89 -18.22 -1.39
C GLU A 40 8.32 -18.60 -1.80
N ARG A 41 9.16 -17.59 -1.82
CA ARG A 41 10.63 -17.54 -1.71
C ARG A 41 10.95 -16.08 -1.97
N LEU A 42 11.89 -15.49 -1.23
CA LEU A 42 12.42 -14.15 -1.53
C LEU A 42 12.78 -14.12 -3.01
N SER A 43 11.86 -13.65 -3.84
CA SER A 43 12.05 -13.69 -5.28
C SER A 43 13.24 -12.79 -5.59
N PRO A 44 13.98 -13.00 -6.68
CA PRO A 44 15.01 -12.06 -7.11
C PRO A 44 14.51 -10.59 -7.18
N ARG A 45 13.18 -10.39 -7.27
CA ARG A 45 12.53 -9.08 -7.16
C ARG A 45 12.59 -8.48 -5.75
N THR A 46 12.46 -9.25 -4.66
CA THR A 46 12.60 -8.73 -3.29
C THR A 46 14.05 -8.40 -2.95
N SER A 47 15.03 -9.21 -3.38
CA SER A 47 16.45 -8.87 -3.14
C SER A 47 16.87 -7.62 -3.92
N SER A 48 16.34 -7.46 -5.15
CA SER A 48 16.59 -6.25 -5.94
C SER A 48 15.79 -5.04 -5.47
N PHE A 49 14.67 -5.20 -4.76
CA PHE A 49 13.86 -4.07 -4.26
C PHE A 49 14.67 -3.16 -3.33
N HIS A 50 15.38 -3.74 -2.36
CA HIS A 50 16.23 -2.98 -1.43
C HIS A 50 17.30 -2.17 -2.15
N ALA A 51 18.01 -2.80 -3.08
CA ALA A 51 19.05 -2.14 -3.85
C ALA A 51 18.48 -1.09 -4.81
N ARG A 52 17.33 -1.38 -5.45
CA ARG A 52 16.71 -0.53 -6.47
C ARG A 52 16.15 0.77 -5.92
N PHE A 53 15.59 0.73 -4.71
CA PHE A 53 15.02 1.91 -4.06
C PHE A 53 15.85 2.42 -2.89
N GLU A 54 17.00 1.81 -2.63
CA GLU A 54 17.88 2.14 -1.49
C GLU A 54 17.08 2.19 -0.18
N VAL A 55 16.32 1.14 0.09
CA VAL A 55 15.51 1.01 1.32
C VAL A 55 16.21 0.11 2.35
N GLY A 56 15.83 0.26 3.62
CA GLY A 56 16.49 -0.45 4.73
C GLY A 56 16.38 -1.96 4.59
N VAL A 57 17.41 -2.71 4.99
CA VAL A 57 17.49 -4.18 4.81
C VAL A 57 16.39 -4.96 5.54
N HIS A 58 15.76 -4.38 6.55
CA HIS A 58 14.67 -4.98 7.32
C HIS A 58 13.27 -4.66 6.75
N GLU A 59 13.20 -3.85 5.69
CA GLU A 59 11.96 -3.42 5.10
C GLU A 59 11.35 -4.53 4.22
N MET A 60 10.16 -5.02 4.55
CA MET A 60 9.57 -6.12 3.80
C MET A 60 8.69 -5.59 2.68
N LEU A 61 8.88 -6.10 1.46
CA LEU A 61 7.98 -5.84 0.33
C LEU A 61 6.66 -6.59 0.55
N LEU A 62 5.55 -5.85 0.57
CA LEU A 62 4.20 -6.38 0.75
C LEU A 62 3.54 -6.73 -0.58
N GLY A 63 3.85 -6.00 -1.65
CA GLY A 63 3.26 -6.25 -2.95
C GLY A 63 3.70 -5.25 -4.02
N HIS A 64 3.21 -5.50 -5.24
CA HIS A 64 3.44 -4.63 -6.39
C HIS A 64 2.22 -4.61 -7.31
N PHE A 65 1.99 -3.47 -7.97
CA PHE A 65 0.83 -3.22 -8.82
C PHE A 65 1.25 -2.46 -10.07
N GLU A 66 0.78 -2.89 -11.23
CA GLU A 66 0.87 -2.08 -12.44
C GLU A 66 0.01 -0.83 -12.27
N CYS A 67 0.58 0.34 -12.57
CA CYS A 67 -0.13 1.60 -12.44
C CYS A 67 0.46 2.68 -13.36
N ALA A 68 -0.07 3.89 -13.25
CA ALA A 68 0.56 5.07 -13.82
C ALA A 68 0.71 6.15 -12.76
N LEU A 69 1.83 6.86 -12.78
CA LEU A 69 2.07 8.04 -11.96
C LEU A 69 1.74 9.29 -12.77
N LEU A 70 0.80 10.09 -12.30
CA LEU A 70 0.55 11.43 -12.82
C LEU A 70 1.35 12.44 -12.00
N TYR A 71 2.34 13.07 -12.61
CA TYR A 71 3.17 14.10 -11.97
C TYR A 71 3.43 15.25 -12.94
N MET A 72 3.15 16.48 -12.52
CA MET A 72 3.30 17.69 -13.36
C MET A 72 2.59 17.54 -14.72
N ASN A 73 1.37 17.00 -14.73
CA ASN A 73 0.55 16.70 -15.92
C ASN A 73 1.15 15.67 -16.90
N ILE A 74 2.18 14.92 -16.48
CA ILE A 74 2.74 13.82 -17.27
C ILE A 74 2.31 12.51 -16.66
N LEU A 75 1.65 11.67 -17.45
CA LEU A 75 1.28 10.30 -17.08
C LEU A 75 2.42 9.34 -17.44
N ARG A 76 2.98 8.65 -16.45
CA ARG A 76 4.03 7.65 -16.65
C ARG A 76 3.56 6.28 -16.24
N LYS A 77 3.49 5.35 -17.20
CA LYS A 77 3.22 3.93 -16.90
C LYS A 77 4.38 3.31 -16.14
N GLY A 78 4.09 2.52 -15.12
CA GLY A 78 5.10 1.87 -14.31
C GLY A 78 4.52 0.86 -13.33
N VAL A 79 5.28 0.59 -12.29
CA VAL A 79 4.94 -0.35 -11.22
C VAL A 79 5.07 0.37 -9.87
N LEU A 80 4.01 0.31 -9.07
CA LEU A 80 4.04 0.71 -7.66
C LEU A 80 4.37 -0.50 -6.81
N TYR A 81 5.39 -0.38 -5.98
CA TYR A 81 5.82 -1.33 -4.96
C TYR A 81 5.41 -0.78 -3.59
N ILE A 82 4.82 -1.63 -2.77
CA ILE A 82 4.38 -1.28 -1.41
C ILE A 82 5.18 -2.15 -0.44
N SER A 83 5.87 -1.53 0.50
CA SER A 83 6.59 -2.20 1.56
C SER A 83 6.03 -1.84 2.94
N THR A 84 6.64 -2.36 4.01
CA THR A 84 6.28 -2.02 5.39
C THR A 84 6.54 -0.55 5.77
N ALA A 85 7.38 0.18 5.01
CA ALA A 85 7.75 1.55 5.36
C ALA A 85 7.71 2.56 4.20
N HIS A 86 7.68 2.11 2.94
CA HIS A 86 7.70 2.99 1.77
C HIS A 86 6.69 2.57 0.69
N LEU A 87 6.24 3.58 -0.05
CA LEU A 87 5.69 3.42 -1.39
C LEU A 87 6.78 3.77 -2.38
N CYS A 88 7.05 2.87 -3.32
CA CYS A 88 8.11 3.01 -4.30
C CYS A 88 7.53 2.86 -5.70
N PHE A 89 7.76 3.81 -6.60
CA PHE A 89 7.30 3.74 -7.99
C PHE A 89 8.48 3.65 -8.93
N GLU A 90 8.40 2.81 -9.96
CA GLU A 90 9.38 2.73 -11.04
C GLU A 90 8.68 2.75 -12.40
N SER A 91 9.19 3.60 -13.30
CA SER A 91 8.86 3.59 -14.71
C SER A 91 10.13 3.33 -15.51
N PRO A 92 10.22 2.21 -16.26
CA PRO A 92 11.39 1.90 -17.08
C PRO A 92 11.39 2.67 -18.42
N ILE A 93 10.37 3.48 -18.71
CA ILE A 93 10.17 4.12 -20.01
C ILE A 93 10.86 5.48 -20.05
N PHE A 94 11.69 5.70 -21.07
CA PHE A 94 12.59 6.85 -21.27
C PHE A 94 12.01 8.25 -20.95
N PRO A 95 12.64 9.05 -20.07
CA PRO A 95 13.73 8.67 -19.16
C PRO A 95 13.21 7.78 -18.01
N PRO A 96 13.97 6.74 -17.59
CA PRO A 96 13.63 5.97 -16.42
C PRO A 96 13.41 6.88 -15.22
N ALA A 97 12.37 6.61 -14.45
CA ALA A 97 12.03 7.38 -13.27
C ALA A 97 11.73 6.44 -12.12
N SER A 98 12.34 6.68 -10.97
CA SER A 98 11.98 6.04 -9.72
C SER A 98 11.60 7.08 -8.68
N THR A 99 10.71 6.72 -7.76
CA THR A 99 10.29 7.59 -6.65
C THR A 99 10.12 6.73 -5.41
N LYS A 100 10.53 7.28 -4.26
CA LYS A 100 10.38 6.67 -2.95
C LYS A 100 9.68 7.65 -2.01
N LEU A 101 8.57 7.21 -1.41
CA LEU A 101 7.77 7.98 -0.47
C LEU A 101 7.65 7.20 0.84
N PRO A 102 8.25 7.68 1.95
CA PRO A 102 8.04 7.08 3.26
C PRO A 102 6.57 7.14 3.66
N LEU A 103 6.03 6.00 4.12
CA LEU A 103 4.64 5.90 4.59
C LEU A 103 4.37 6.85 5.76
N ALA A 104 5.36 7.09 6.63
CA ALA A 104 5.27 8.06 7.72
C ALA A 104 5.04 9.52 7.25
N ARG A 105 5.31 9.83 5.97
CA ARG A 105 5.06 11.16 5.37
C ARG A 105 3.73 11.24 4.64
N VAL A 106 3.03 10.12 4.45
CA VAL A 106 1.69 10.10 3.83
C VAL A 106 0.70 10.68 4.83
N ARG A 107 -0.01 11.74 4.43
CA ARG A 107 -1.01 12.41 5.27
C ARG A 107 -2.44 11.97 4.94
N SER A 108 -2.70 11.69 3.67
CA SER A 108 -4.00 11.22 3.19
C SER A 108 -3.80 10.29 2.00
N ALA A 109 -4.75 9.38 1.82
CA ALA A 109 -4.88 8.54 0.65
C ALA A 109 -6.36 8.46 0.29
N GLU A 110 -6.69 8.79 -0.95
CA GLU A 110 -8.06 8.90 -1.40
C GLU A 110 -8.30 7.99 -2.60
N ARG A 111 -9.49 7.41 -2.65
CA ARG A 111 -9.92 6.70 -3.84
C ARG A 111 -10.39 7.74 -4.85
N CYS A 112 -9.62 7.94 -5.91
CA CYS A 112 -10.09 8.72 -7.05
C CYS A 112 -11.35 8.04 -7.62
N ARG A 113 -12.48 8.77 -7.61
CA ARG A 113 -13.77 8.31 -8.16
C ARG A 113 -14.00 8.85 -9.56
N ASP A 114 -12.92 9.20 -10.27
CA ASP A 114 -13.05 9.72 -11.63
C ASP A 114 -13.60 8.61 -12.54
N PRO A 115 -14.77 8.82 -13.16
CA PRO A 115 -15.40 7.82 -14.01
C PRO A 115 -14.59 7.50 -15.27
N THR A 116 -13.60 8.32 -15.64
CA THR A 116 -12.71 8.05 -16.78
C THR A 116 -11.61 7.02 -16.48
N PHE A 117 -11.38 6.66 -15.22
CA PHE A 117 -10.38 5.66 -14.80
C PHE A 117 -11.06 4.41 -14.21
N HIS A 118 -12.10 3.90 -14.89
CA HIS A 118 -12.78 2.64 -14.58
C HIS A 118 -12.31 1.49 -15.48
#